data_AF-A0A7V4U0L2-F1
#
_entry.id   AF-A0A7V4U0L2-F1
#
_cell.length_a   1.000
_cell.length_b   1.000
_cell.length_c   1.000
_cell.angle_alpha   90.00
_cell.angle_beta   90.00
_cell.angle_gamma   90.00
#
_symmetry.space_group_name_H-M   'P 1'
#
loop_
_entity.id
_entity.type
_entity.pdbx_description
1 polymer ?
#
loop_
_entity_poly.entity_id
_entity_poly.type
_entity_poly.pdbx_seq_one_letter_code
_entity_poly.pdbx_strand_id
1 'polypeptide(L)'
;MMANYYNQILEAEILLAKGQTDRAIERAGTIQLENPRRELSLDLVIFYNLSVHRDILARVYTADGQWDNAIKQYERLMNRSAATTACQLIHPVYHYRLARLYEQKGWPGKAIEQYKTFLSFYRNADKGIKEVAKAKQRLSQLQLAAK
;
A
#
# COMPACT_ATOMS: atom_id res chain seq x y z
N MET A 1 -4.97 -15.02 -17.30
CA MET A 1 -5.52 -13.84 -16.59
C MET A 1 -4.55 -13.30 -15.54
N MET A 2 -4.19 -14.08 -14.51
CA MET A 2 -3.26 -13.61 -13.46
C MET A 2 -1.82 -13.36 -13.93
N ALA A 3 -1.30 -14.16 -14.87
CA ALA A 3 0.03 -13.93 -15.44
C ALA A 3 0.15 -12.56 -16.10
N ASN A 4 -0.88 -12.13 -16.85
CA ASN A 4 -0.93 -10.79 -17.42
C ASN A 4 -0.87 -9.74 -16.30
N TYR A 5 -1.76 -9.83 -15.31
CA TYR A 5 -1.80 -8.92 -14.15
C TYR A 5 -0.43 -8.73 -13.48
N TYR A 6 0.28 -9.81 -13.16
CA TYR A 6 1.60 -9.72 -12.54
C TYR A 6 2.67 -9.19 -13.50
N ASN A 7 2.59 -9.49 -14.79
CA ASN A 7 3.49 -8.89 -15.78
C ASN A 7 3.32 -7.36 -15.86
N GLN A 8 2.08 -6.85 -15.79
CA GLN A 8 1.83 -5.41 -15.79
C GLN A 8 2.39 -4.74 -14.53
N ILE A 9 2.23 -5.39 -13.37
CA ILE A 9 2.82 -4.92 -12.11
C ILE A 9 4.34 -4.88 -12.23
N LEU A 10 4.96 -5.96 -12.71
CA LEU A 10 6.41 -6.05 -12.88
C LEU A 10 6.92 -4.94 -13.80
N GLU A 11 6.23 -4.68 -14.90
CA GLU A 11 6.57 -3.61 -15.82
C GLU A 11 6.53 -2.23 -15.13
N ALA A 12 5.48 -1.95 -14.36
CA ALA A 12 5.38 -0.71 -13.59
C ALA A 12 6.47 -0.60 -12.51
N GLU A 13 6.83 -1.70 -11.84
CA GLU A 13 7.93 -1.75 -10.87
C GLU A 13 9.29 -1.45 -11.53
N ILE A 14 9.53 -1.98 -12.74
CA ILE A 14 10.76 -1.70 -13.49
C ILE A 14 10.83 -0.22 -13.90
N LEU A 15 9.72 0.35 -14.38
CA LEU A 15 9.65 1.77 -14.74
C LEU A 15 9.90 2.66 -13.52
N LEU A 16 9.29 2.33 -12.37
CA LEU A 16 9.51 3.01 -11.10
C LEU A 16 10.98 2.92 -10.65
N ALA A 17 11.58 1.73 -10.72
CA ALA A 17 12.98 1.52 -10.36
C ALA A 17 13.96 2.31 -11.25
N LYS A 18 13.59 2.55 -12.51
CA LYS A 18 14.34 3.41 -13.45
C LYS A 18 14.11 4.91 -13.24
N GLY A 19 13.23 5.30 -12.31
CA GLY A 19 12.85 6.70 -12.09
C GLY A 19 11.96 7.28 -13.18
N GLN A 20 11.39 6.44 -14.06
CA GLN A 20 10.50 6.89 -15.14
C GLN A 20 9.07 7.04 -14.61
N THR A 21 8.85 8.01 -13.72
CA THR A 21 7.60 8.15 -12.96
C THR A 21 6.39 8.35 -13.87
N ASP A 22 6.45 9.20 -14.88
CA ASP A 22 5.33 9.43 -15.82
C ASP A 22 4.85 8.13 -16.48
N ARG A 23 5.79 7.36 -17.05
CA ARG A 23 5.50 6.07 -17.68
C ARG A 23 5.00 5.04 -16.67
N ALA A 24 5.55 5.06 -15.46
CA ALA A 24 5.10 4.18 -14.39
C ALA A 24 3.68 4.51 -13.93
N ILE A 25 3.28 5.80 -13.91
CA ILE A 25 1.91 6.23 -13.57
C ILE A 25 0.95 5.75 -14.63
N GLU A 26 1.26 6.01 -15.90
CA GLU A 26 0.46 5.54 -17.03
C GLU A 26 0.27 4.03 -16.93
N ARG A 27 1.37 3.29 -16.78
CA ARG A 27 1.30 1.83 -16.72
C ARG A 27 0.51 1.33 -15.52
N ALA A 28 0.84 1.81 -14.31
CA ALA A 28 0.17 1.39 -13.08
C ALA A 28 -1.32 1.76 -13.06
N GLY A 29 -1.71 2.84 -13.72
CA GLY A 29 -3.11 3.28 -13.86
C GLY A 29 -3.98 2.37 -14.73
N THR A 30 -3.36 1.60 -15.65
CA THR A 30 -4.08 0.64 -16.50
C THR A 30 -4.31 -0.73 -15.85
N ILE A 31 -3.65 -1.01 -14.73
CA ILE A 31 -3.68 -2.34 -14.12
C ILE A 31 -5.06 -2.61 -13.51
N GLN A 32 -5.75 -3.60 -14.04
CA GLN A 32 -7.03 -4.07 -13.51
C GLN A 32 -6.89 -5.52 -13.05
N LEU A 33 -7.39 -5.79 -11.85
CA LEU A 33 -7.53 -7.14 -11.36
C LEU A 33 -8.98 -7.58 -11.52
N GLU A 34 -9.18 -8.56 -12.40
CA GLU A 34 -10.48 -9.18 -12.58
C GLU A 34 -10.82 -10.11 -11.42
N ASN A 35 -12.08 -10.13 -11.01
CA ASN A 35 -12.55 -11.01 -9.95
C ASN A 35 -12.73 -12.43 -10.50
N PRO A 36 -12.03 -13.45 -9.97
CA PRO A 36 -12.03 -14.80 -10.52
C PRO A 36 -13.32 -15.60 -10.23
N ARG A 37 -14.47 -14.96 -9.95
CA ARG A 37 -15.73 -15.61 -9.50
C ARG A 37 -16.21 -16.82 -10.31
N ARG A 38 -15.76 -16.98 -11.55
CA ARG A 38 -16.13 -18.09 -12.44
C ARG A 38 -15.15 -19.27 -12.42
N GLU A 39 -13.94 -19.09 -11.88
CA GLU A 39 -12.88 -20.10 -11.81
C GLU A 39 -12.31 -20.15 -10.38
N LEU A 40 -12.80 -21.10 -9.59
CA LEU A 40 -12.38 -21.31 -8.20
C LEU A 40 -11.20 -22.29 -8.12
N SER A 41 -10.09 -21.98 -8.77
CA SER A 41 -8.84 -22.69 -8.52
C SER A 41 -8.12 -22.10 -7.31
N LEU A 42 -7.46 -22.94 -6.52
CA LEU A 42 -6.84 -22.53 -5.25
C LEU A 42 -5.78 -21.45 -5.45
N ASP A 43 -4.96 -21.60 -6.48
CA ASP A 43 -3.95 -20.64 -6.90
C ASP A 43 -4.57 -19.27 -7.22
N LEU A 44 -5.65 -19.22 -8.00
CA LEU A 44 -6.32 -17.97 -8.34
C LEU A 44 -6.87 -17.26 -7.10
N VAL A 45 -7.49 -18.00 -6.17
CA VAL A 45 -8.02 -17.45 -4.92
C VAL A 45 -6.90 -16.87 -4.04
N ILE A 46 -5.79 -17.59 -3.90
CA ILE A 46 -4.63 -17.14 -3.12
C ILE A 46 -4.06 -15.85 -3.72
N PHE A 47 -3.76 -15.83 -5.01
CA PHE A 47 -3.18 -14.66 -5.68
C PHE A 47 -4.15 -13.47 -5.73
N TYR A 48 -5.45 -13.73 -5.85
CA TYR A 48 -6.48 -12.68 -5.78
C TYR A 48 -6.65 -12.11 -4.37
N ASN A 49 -6.40 -12.86 -3.31
CA ASN A 49 -6.57 -12.34 -1.94
C ASN A 49 -5.30 -11.72 -1.35
N LEU A 50 -4.10 -12.19 -1.73
CA LEU A 50 -2.82 -11.85 -1.08
C LEU A 50 -1.90 -10.89 -1.85
N SER A 51 -2.37 -10.19 -2.88
CA SER A 51 -1.46 -9.38 -3.70
C SER A 51 -0.97 -8.12 -2.97
N VAL A 52 0.26 -8.21 -2.45
CA VAL A 52 0.98 -7.12 -1.76
C VAL A 52 1.45 -5.99 -2.69
N HIS A 53 1.43 -6.25 -4.00
CA HIS A 53 1.92 -5.32 -5.03
C HIS A 53 0.83 -4.41 -5.61
N ARG A 54 -0.41 -4.54 -5.12
CA ARG A 54 -1.55 -3.71 -5.56
C ARG A 54 -1.37 -2.23 -5.35
N ASP A 55 -0.49 -1.85 -4.44
CA ASP A 55 -0.22 -0.46 -4.14
C ASP A 55 0.81 0.19 -5.07
N ILE A 56 1.21 -0.47 -6.16
CA ILE A 56 2.19 0.07 -7.12
C ILE A 56 1.80 1.48 -7.58
N LEU A 57 0.53 1.73 -7.91
CA LEU A 57 0.07 3.07 -8.32
C LEU A 57 0.28 4.12 -7.21
N ALA A 58 -0.01 3.76 -5.95
CA ALA A 58 0.20 4.66 -4.81
C ALA A 58 1.70 4.94 -4.58
N ARG A 59 2.55 3.93 -4.77
CA ARG A 59 4.00 4.06 -4.66
C ARG A 59 4.59 4.92 -5.77
N VAL A 60 4.09 4.78 -7.00
CA VAL A 60 4.51 5.64 -8.11
C VAL A 60 4.09 7.08 -7.85
N TYR A 61 2.83 7.34 -7.45
CA TYR A 61 2.41 8.69 -7.05
C TYR A 61 3.26 9.27 -5.93
N THR A 62 3.68 8.44 -4.97
CA THR A 62 4.59 8.86 -3.90
C THR A 62 5.95 9.28 -4.45
N ALA A 63 6.52 8.51 -5.37
CA ALA A 63 7.81 8.80 -5.99
C ALA A 63 7.78 10.06 -6.87
N ASP A 64 6.62 10.33 -7.48
CA ASP A 64 6.37 11.52 -8.30
C ASP A 64 6.01 12.77 -7.48
N GLY A 65 5.89 12.66 -6.14
CA GLY A 65 5.51 13.77 -5.27
C GLY A 65 4.01 14.08 -5.25
N GLN A 66 3.17 13.27 -5.90
CA GLN A 66 1.71 13.40 -5.91
C GLN A 66 1.09 12.81 -4.64
N TRP A 67 1.36 13.43 -3.48
CA TRP A 67 0.99 12.90 -2.17
C TRP A 67 -0.52 12.72 -1.98
N ASP A 68 -1.34 13.67 -2.44
CA ASP A 68 -2.80 13.58 -2.37
C ASP A 68 -3.34 12.36 -3.14
N ASN A 69 -2.80 12.10 -4.33
CA ASN A 69 -3.16 10.94 -5.13
C ASN A 69 -2.71 9.64 -4.47
N ALA A 70 -1.49 9.61 -3.91
CA ALA A 70 -1.01 8.45 -3.17
C ALA A 70 -1.88 8.12 -1.95
N ILE A 71 -2.24 9.13 -1.15
CA ILE A 71 -3.14 8.98 0.02
C ILE A 71 -4.48 8.41 -0.42
N LYS A 72 -5.12 9.02 -1.42
CA LYS A 72 -6.41 8.58 -1.94
C LYS A 72 -6.38 7.12 -2.41
N GLN A 73 -5.28 6.69 -3.03
CA GLN A 73 -5.12 5.30 -3.45
C GLN A 73 -4.99 4.33 -2.27
N TYR A 74 -4.20 4.65 -1.25
CA TYR A 74 -4.12 3.83 -0.05
C TYR A 74 -5.45 3.76 0.69
N GLU A 75 -6.14 4.88 0.88
CA GLU A 75 -7.48 4.91 1.49
C GLU A 75 -8.47 4.04 0.69
N ARG A 76 -8.44 4.09 -0.64
CA ARG A 76 -9.25 3.21 -1.50
C ARG A 76 -8.92 1.73 -1.29
N LEU A 77 -7.64 1.36 -1.31
CA LEU A 77 -7.19 -0.03 -1.13
C LEU A 77 -7.50 -0.58 0.26
N MET A 78 -7.62 0.31 1.26
CA MET A 78 -7.88 -0.05 2.65
C MET A 78 -9.36 0.05 3.04
N ASN A 79 -10.22 0.54 2.13
CA ASN A 79 -11.64 0.68 2.40
C ASN A 79 -12.35 -0.69 2.33
N ARG A 80 -12.96 -1.11 3.46
CA ARG A 80 -13.72 -2.37 3.59
C ARG A 80 -15.24 -2.15 3.48
N SER A 81 -15.70 -1.20 2.65
CA SER A 81 -17.13 -0.93 2.54
C SER A 81 -17.91 -2.18 2.11
N ALA A 82 -19.10 -2.40 2.70
CA ALA A 82 -19.94 -3.55 2.40
C ALA A 82 -20.41 -3.61 0.93
N ALA A 83 -20.37 -2.48 0.22
CA ALA A 83 -20.63 -2.39 -1.21
C ALA A 83 -19.52 -3.03 -2.06
N THR A 84 -18.32 -3.18 -1.49
CA THR A 84 -17.18 -3.79 -2.17
C THR A 84 -17.27 -5.30 -2.01
N THR A 85 -17.67 -5.98 -3.08
CA THR A 85 -17.79 -7.44 -3.09
C THR A 85 -16.44 -8.17 -3.27
N ALA A 86 -15.33 -7.47 -3.01
CA ALA A 86 -13.96 -7.97 -3.12
C ALA A 86 -13.42 -8.35 -1.74
N CYS A 87 -13.19 -9.64 -1.51
CA CYS A 87 -12.68 -10.19 -0.24
C CYS A 87 -11.15 -10.10 -0.10
N GLN A 88 -10.55 -9.02 -0.58
CA GLN A 88 -9.10 -8.90 -0.63
C GLN A 88 -8.53 -8.54 0.75
N LEU A 89 -7.41 -9.15 1.12
CA LEU A 89 -6.75 -8.84 2.38
C LEU A 89 -6.00 -7.51 2.29
N ILE A 90 -6.16 -6.69 3.32
CA ILE A 90 -5.39 -5.45 3.46
C ILE A 90 -4.02 -5.83 4.01
N HIS A 91 -2.97 -5.53 3.25
CA HIS A 91 -1.62 -5.79 3.72
C HIS A 91 -1.25 -4.80 4.84
N PRO A 92 -0.77 -5.27 6.01
CA PRO A 92 -0.46 -4.40 7.15
C PRO A 92 0.51 -3.26 6.82
N VAL A 93 1.45 -3.47 5.88
CA VAL A 93 2.41 -2.43 5.45
C VAL A 93 1.76 -1.15 4.92
N TYR A 94 0.51 -1.21 4.43
CA TYR A 94 -0.18 -0.03 3.92
C TYR A 94 -0.41 1.01 5.01
N HIS A 95 -0.63 0.59 6.26
CA HIS A 95 -0.70 1.51 7.40
C HIS A 95 0.60 2.29 7.59
N TYR A 96 1.76 1.62 7.47
CA TYR A 96 3.07 2.30 7.54
C TYR A 96 3.26 3.30 6.40
N ARG A 97 2.94 2.89 5.16
CA ARG A 97 3.11 3.75 3.97
C ARG A 97 2.17 4.95 4.01
N LEU A 98 0.92 4.75 4.40
CA LEU A 98 -0.07 5.82 4.57
C LEU A 98 0.30 6.76 5.71
N ALA A 99 0.81 6.25 6.83
CA ALA A 99 1.30 7.09 7.93
C ALA A 99 2.38 8.07 7.46
N ARG A 100 3.37 7.58 6.70
CA ARG A 100 4.43 8.43 6.11
C ARG A 100 3.87 9.52 5.21
N LEU A 101 2.88 9.21 4.39
CA LEU A 101 2.23 10.19 3.51
C LEU A 101 1.50 11.26 4.32
N TYR A 102 0.80 10.88 5.39
CA TYR A 102 0.17 11.85 6.30
C TYR A 102 1.18 12.74 7.00
N GLU A 103 2.36 12.23 7.39
CA GLU A 103 3.42 13.08 7.91
C GLU A 103 3.90 14.10 6.88
N GLN A 104 4.14 13.68 5.63
CA GLN A 104 4.57 14.58 4.55
C GLN A 104 3.52 15.66 4.27
N LYS A 105 2.23 15.33 4.41
CA LYS A 105 1.11 16.27 4.29
C LYS A 105 0.94 17.23 5.47
N GLY A 106 1.68 17.04 6.56
CA GLY A 106 1.51 17.83 7.78
C GLY A 106 0.26 17.44 8.59
N TRP A 107 -0.18 16.17 8.52
CA TRP A 107 -1.31 15.63 9.30
C TRP A 107 -0.82 14.64 10.38
N PRO A 108 -0.12 15.13 11.43
CA PRO A 108 0.55 14.27 12.40
C PRO A 108 -0.42 13.39 13.20
N GLY A 109 -1.64 13.86 13.49
CA GLY A 109 -2.67 13.06 14.18
C GLY A 109 -3.02 11.79 13.40
N LYS A 110 -3.35 11.94 12.11
CA LYS A 110 -3.63 10.80 11.23
C LYS A 110 -2.42 9.88 11.08
N ALA A 111 -1.22 10.44 11.00
CA ALA A 111 0.01 9.64 10.93
C ALA A 111 0.22 8.78 12.19
N ILE A 112 0.03 9.36 13.39
CA ILE A 112 0.13 8.66 14.68
C ILE A 112 -0.84 7.48 14.73
N GLU A 113 -2.10 7.68 14.33
CA GLU A 113 -3.10 6.61 14.30
C GLU A 113 -2.65 5.45 13.40
N GLN A 114 -2.22 5.75 12.18
CA GLN A 114 -1.78 4.73 11.23
C GLN A 114 -0.51 4.00 11.70
N TYR A 115 0.45 4.68 12.32
CA TYR A 115 1.62 4.02 12.91
C TYR A 115 1.26 3.10 14.07
N LYS A 116 0.35 3.52 14.96
CA LYS A 116 -0.13 2.67 16.05
C LYS A 116 -0.80 1.41 15.51
N THR A 117 -1.66 1.54 14.50
CA THR A 117 -2.30 0.39 13.85
C THR A 117 -1.29 -0.52 13.16
N PHE A 118 -0.31 0.04 12.44
CA PHE A 118 0.78 -0.76 11.88
C PHE A 118 1.51 -1.55 12.96
N LEU A 119 1.93 -0.91 14.05
CA LEU A 119 2.68 -1.56 15.12
C LEU A 119 1.87 -2.60 15.90
N SER A 120 0.53 -2.47 15.96
CA SER A 120 -0.31 -3.48 16.60
C SER A 120 -0.32 -4.80 15.83
N PHE A 121 -0.31 -4.76 14.49
CA PHE A 121 -0.17 -5.96 13.66
C PHE A 121 1.20 -6.64 13.82
N TYR A 122 2.26 -5.85 14.00
CA TYR A 122 3.64 -6.36 14.11
C TYR A 122 4.13 -6.50 15.57
N ARG A 123 3.23 -6.52 16.55
CA ARG A 123 3.60 -6.58 17.99
C ARG A 123 4.46 -7.81 18.34
N ASN A 124 4.21 -8.93 17.66
CA ASN A 124 4.89 -10.22 17.86
C ASN A 124 5.69 -10.64 16.62
N ALA A 125 6.00 -9.70 15.74
CA ALA A 125 6.76 -10.02 14.54
C ALA A 125 8.24 -10.27 14.86
N ASP A 126 8.91 -11.02 13.98
CA ASP A 126 10.33 -11.29 14.10
C ASP A 126 11.16 -9.99 14.18
N LYS A 127 12.29 -10.07 14.88
CA LYS A 127 13.22 -8.93 15.01
C LYS A 127 13.84 -8.61 13.64
N GLY A 128 14.18 -7.34 13.43
CA GLY A 128 14.92 -6.89 12.24
C GLY A 128 14.08 -6.31 11.11
N ILE A 129 12.74 -6.25 11.24
CA ILE A 129 11.88 -5.61 10.24
C ILE A 129 12.13 -4.09 10.25
N LYS A 130 12.68 -3.57 9.15
CA LYS A 130 13.10 -2.17 9.01
C LYS A 130 11.93 -1.20 9.20
N GLU A 131 10.77 -1.52 8.64
CA GLU A 131 9.55 -0.72 8.72
C GLU A 131 9.06 -0.60 10.17
N VAL A 132 9.14 -1.67 10.97
CA VAL A 132 8.77 -1.67 12.39
C VAL A 132 9.69 -0.76 13.19
N ALA A 133 11.00 -0.84 12.98
CA ALA A 133 11.96 0.03 13.65
C ALA A 133 11.70 1.51 13.31
N LYS A 134 11.53 1.82 12.01
CA LYS A 134 11.23 3.18 11.55
C LYS A 134 9.88 3.70 12.08
N ALA A 135 8.84 2.86 12.09
CA ALA A 135 7.54 3.24 12.61
C ALA A 135 7.58 3.61 14.10
N LYS A 136 8.29 2.82 14.93
CA LYS A 136 8.49 3.14 16.35
C LYS A 136 9.20 4.48 16.54
N GLN A 137 10.26 4.72 15.76
CA GLN A 137 11.01 5.98 15.79
C GLN A 137 10.13 7.17 15.42
N ARG A 138 9.42 7.10 14.28
CA ARG A 138 8.54 8.19 13.82
C ARG A 138 7.39 8.44 14.78
N LEU A 139 6.75 7.39 15.30
CA LEU A 139 5.68 7.52 16.28
C LEU A 139 6.15 8.27 17.54
N SER A 140 7.31 7.91 18.08
CA SER A 140 7.88 8.60 19.24
C SER A 140 8.18 10.07 18.94
N GLN A 141 8.79 10.37 17.79
CA GLN A 141 9.09 11.75 17.39
C GLN A 141 7.82 12.61 17.26
N LEU A 142 6.78 12.09 16.61
CA LEU A 142 5.50 12.79 16.45
C LEU A 142 4.80 13.04 17.78
N GLN A 143 4.85 12.08 18.70
CA GLN A 143 4.24 12.22 20.03
C GLN A 143 4.97 13.21 20.93
N LEU A 144 6.30 13.32 20.80
CA LEU A 144 7.07 14.33 21.51
C LEU A 144 6.80 15.73 20.96
N ALA A 145 6.69 15.89 19.64
CA ALA A 145 6.40 17.17 19.01
C ALA A 145 4.96 17.67 19.24
N ALA A 146 4.05 16.79 19.68
CA ALA A 146 2.67 17.13 20.02
C ALA A 146 2.47 17.48 21.50
N LYS A 147 3.53 17.41 22.33
CA LYS A 147 3.55 17.88 23.72
C LYS A 147 4.12 19.29 23.78
#